data_AF-A0A929GF82-F1
#
_entry.id   AF-A0A929GF82-F1
#
_cell.length_a   1.000
_cell.length_b   1.000
_cell.length_c   1.000
_cell.angle_alpha   90.00
_cell.angle_beta   90.00
_cell.angle_gamma   90.00
#
_symmetry.space_group_name_H-M   'P 1'
#
loop_
_entity.id
_entity.type
_entity.pdbx_description
1 polymer ?
#
loop_
_entity_poly.entity_id
_entity_poly.type
_entity_poly.pdbx_seq_one_letter_code
_entity_poly.pdbx_strand_id
1 'polypeptide(L)'
;LLHTVNSAIGGEENLAKIFPECIKETDSLQQETKPEWYDKIKQFVIYDVRNEEGYFFPKIIEKLRQLKPSQALTVINSFDPLPLKRMFEEKGDKYYSEKINDNEFHLTILPPENDLGINPEIDWKKQLDRFPELNVIGMSEDPFELILKNAQSIKPGQGFVLIQVFQPRPLINMLNQMGFEDYTEEDAENNNFRIYFYKTPKESNIKVSGEKVPLVIQSATPITYPIIMKMLQSDELMSRIDIKELKVWEETEKHMAWIVNKKADITFSAVAAATKLYAIGADIKMVSVDIWDNFYLLTNGYKANNFEDIKGHTILTPLFKEAPPTAVTKYIMKELGYNPDDFDFHYDKPFGRPDKIKNDFISGKADTVLLREPEASFALYNAGTSAHESLSYRKLWNQIDEKNTRLPNAGLIFKNDFLKNHPDIANLFISELKKAIDWVNNNKKEAAMMSYDILRQSPKAVELFLNRANFEHVPTKDIMDELARYIKIVDKKVAFNEEKMKGLFL
;
A
#
# COMPACT_ATOMS: atom_id res chain seq x y z
N LEU A 1 8.53 1.36 51.17
CA LEU A 1 7.55 1.54 52.25
C LEU A 1 7.16 0.21 52.88
N LEU A 2 6.48 -0.70 52.16
CA LEU A 2 6.15 -2.04 52.69
C LEU A 2 7.39 -2.85 53.10
N HIS A 3 8.45 -2.87 52.29
CA HIS A 3 9.73 -3.50 52.65
C HIS A 3 10.34 -2.94 53.95
N THR A 4 10.40 -1.61 54.09
CA THR A 4 10.95 -0.94 55.27
C THR A 4 10.16 -1.24 56.55
N VAL A 5 8.82 -1.29 56.45
CA VAL A 5 7.95 -1.64 57.59
C VAL A 5 8.12 -3.13 57.95
N ASN A 6 8.19 -4.02 56.97
CA ASN A 6 8.35 -5.45 57.17
C ASN A 6 9.70 -5.81 57.82
N SER A 7 10.77 -5.09 57.46
CA SER A 7 12.10 -5.23 58.07
C SER A 7 12.10 -4.80 59.54
N ALA A 8 11.40 -3.71 59.88
CA ALA A 8 11.30 -3.22 61.26
C ALA A 8 10.48 -4.13 62.20
N ILE A 9 9.55 -4.93 61.66
CA ILE A 9 8.70 -5.86 62.44
C ILE A 9 9.12 -7.33 62.33
N GLY A 10 10.22 -7.63 61.64
CA GLY A 10 10.74 -9.00 61.46
C GLY A 10 9.86 -9.91 60.61
N GLY A 11 8.98 -9.36 59.76
CA GLY A 11 8.01 -10.11 58.96
C GLY A 11 8.56 -10.69 57.64
N GLU A 12 9.81 -10.38 57.31
CA GLU A 12 10.41 -10.67 56.00
C GLU A 12 10.53 -12.17 55.70
N GLU A 13 10.88 -13.01 56.69
CA GLU A 13 10.97 -14.47 56.49
C GLU A 13 9.61 -15.12 56.19
N ASN A 14 8.53 -14.61 56.78
CA ASN A 14 7.18 -15.13 56.55
C ASN A 14 6.65 -14.70 55.18
N LEU A 15 6.95 -13.47 54.75
CA LEU A 15 6.59 -12.98 53.42
C LEU A 15 7.38 -13.68 52.30
N ALA A 16 8.66 -13.95 52.51
CA ALA A 16 9.51 -14.71 51.59
C ALA A 16 8.97 -16.14 51.33
N LYS A 17 8.33 -16.76 52.34
CA LYS A 17 7.73 -18.09 52.22
C LYS A 17 6.40 -18.09 51.46
N ILE A 18 5.63 -17.00 51.51
CA ILE A 18 4.28 -16.95 50.97
C ILE A 18 4.26 -16.32 49.56
N PHE A 19 5.15 -15.35 49.28
CA PHE A 19 5.25 -14.65 48.00
C PHE A 19 6.73 -14.46 47.57
N PRO A 20 7.43 -15.55 47.20
CA PRO A 20 8.86 -15.52 46.88
C PRO A 20 9.19 -14.64 45.66
N GLU A 21 8.23 -14.40 44.76
CA GLU A 21 8.35 -13.51 43.61
C GLU A 21 8.46 -12.01 43.98
N CYS A 22 8.05 -11.63 45.19
CA CYS A 22 8.05 -10.23 45.65
C CYS A 22 9.37 -9.81 46.31
N ILE A 23 10.25 -10.76 46.65
CA ILE A 23 11.56 -10.48 47.28
C ILE A 23 12.65 -11.02 46.33
N LYS A 24 12.96 -10.24 45.29
CA LYS A 24 14.24 -10.38 44.59
C LYS A 24 15.25 -9.48 45.28
N GLU A 25 16.36 -10.06 45.73
CA GLU A 25 17.56 -9.29 46.08
C GLU A 25 17.87 -8.35 44.91
N THR A 26 17.83 -7.05 45.18
CA THR A 26 18.24 -6.02 44.23
C THR A 26 19.72 -6.19 43.96
N ASP A 27 20.06 -6.55 42.73
CA ASP A 27 21.38 -6.28 42.18
C ASP A 27 21.69 -4.80 42.46
N SER A 28 22.83 -4.53 43.09
CA SER A 28 23.30 -3.17 43.31
C SER A 28 23.53 -2.53 41.95
N LEU A 29 22.59 -1.69 41.52
CA LEU A 29 22.70 -0.91 40.29
C LEU A 29 23.97 -0.06 40.34
N GLN A 30 24.88 -0.36 39.43
CA GLN A 30 26.09 0.41 39.17
C GLN A 30 25.70 1.87 38.88
N GLN A 31 26.60 2.81 39.21
CA GLN A 31 26.48 4.19 38.75
C GLN A 31 26.19 4.19 37.25
N GLU A 32 25.02 4.72 36.86
CA GLU A 32 24.65 4.85 35.44
C GLU A 32 25.68 5.77 34.77
N THR A 33 26.34 5.27 33.73
CA THR A 33 27.19 6.10 32.89
C THR A 33 26.31 7.10 32.16
N LYS A 34 26.75 8.36 32.14
CA LYS A 34 26.01 9.45 31.50
C LYS A 34 25.80 9.13 30.01
N PRO A 35 24.55 9.05 29.52
CA PRO A 35 24.29 8.62 28.15
C PRO A 35 24.49 9.76 27.15
N GLU A 36 24.90 9.42 25.92
CA GLU A 36 25.23 10.41 24.89
C GLU A 36 24.09 11.38 24.55
N TRP A 37 22.82 10.97 24.70
CA TRP A 37 21.68 11.84 24.44
C TRP A 37 21.56 12.96 25.48
N TYR A 38 22.10 12.76 26.69
CA TYR A 38 21.99 13.73 27.78
C TYR A 38 22.67 15.05 27.42
N ASP A 39 23.87 14.98 26.83
CA ASP A 39 24.64 16.16 26.42
C ASP A 39 24.05 16.87 25.19
N LYS A 40 23.09 16.22 24.51
CA LYS A 40 22.37 16.80 23.36
C LYS A 40 21.14 17.61 23.77
N ILE A 41 20.74 17.56 25.05
CA ILE A 41 19.60 18.31 25.58
C ILE A 41 19.96 19.80 25.66
N LYS A 42 19.16 20.65 25.00
CA LYS A 42 19.39 22.11 25.00
C LYS A 42 18.81 22.80 26.23
N GLN A 43 17.74 22.26 26.81
CA GLN A 43 17.07 22.86 27.95
C GLN A 43 16.52 21.80 28.89
N PHE A 44 16.90 21.94 30.16
CA PHE A 44 16.35 21.15 31.26
C PHE A 44 15.27 21.95 31.96
N VAL A 45 14.07 21.38 32.01
CA VAL A 45 13.01 21.87 32.90
C VAL A 45 13.26 21.21 34.25
N ILE A 46 13.50 22.00 35.29
CA ILE A 46 13.82 21.47 36.62
C ILE A 46 12.56 21.48 37.48
N TYR A 47 12.34 20.38 38.21
CA TYR A 47 11.31 20.28 39.22
C TYR A 47 11.86 19.65 40.50
N ASP A 48 12.01 20.46 41.54
CA ASP A 48 12.47 20.00 42.85
C ASP A 48 11.27 19.57 43.71
N VAL A 49 11.23 18.28 44.08
CA VAL A 49 10.14 17.70 44.88
C VAL A 49 10.54 17.47 46.34
N ARG A 50 11.75 17.86 46.75
CA ARG A 50 12.27 17.59 48.10
C ARG A 50 11.48 18.30 49.20
N ASN A 51 10.85 19.42 48.86
CA ASN A 51 10.03 20.24 49.77
C ASN A 51 8.53 20.14 49.47
N GLU A 52 8.10 19.25 48.58
CA GLU A 52 6.68 19.07 48.25
C GLU A 52 6.00 18.19 49.31
N GLU A 53 4.97 18.72 49.96
CA GLU A 53 4.12 17.94 50.88
C GLU A 53 3.08 17.13 50.08
N GLY A 54 3.02 15.82 50.31
CA GLY A 54 2.02 14.92 49.71
C GLY A 54 2.45 14.22 48.41
N TYR A 55 1.48 13.72 47.64
CA TYR A 55 1.73 12.92 46.43
C TYR A 55 2.00 13.82 45.20
N PHE A 56 3.27 14.04 44.88
CA PHE A 56 3.73 14.95 43.81
C PHE A 56 3.80 14.32 42.41
N PHE A 57 3.53 13.02 42.27
CA PHE A 57 3.59 12.30 41.01
C PHE A 57 2.69 12.88 39.89
N PRO A 58 1.43 13.28 40.14
CA PRO A 58 0.58 13.86 39.10
C PRO A 58 1.18 15.14 38.50
N LYS A 59 1.90 15.93 39.32
CA LYS A 59 2.59 17.15 38.90
C LYS A 59 3.81 16.83 38.02
N ILE A 60 4.54 15.75 38.30
CA ILE A 60 5.62 15.26 37.42
C ILE A 60 5.04 14.92 36.04
N ILE A 61 3.96 14.15 36.00
CA ILE A 61 3.30 13.76 34.75
C ILE A 61 2.74 14.98 34.00
N GLU A 62 2.19 15.97 34.70
CA GLU A 62 1.73 17.21 34.09
C GLU A 62 2.87 17.99 33.44
N LYS A 63 4.01 18.13 34.13
CA LYS A 63 5.21 18.80 33.60
C LYS A 63 5.79 18.07 32.39
N LEU A 64 5.80 16.74 32.40
CA LEU A 64 6.21 15.94 31.24
C LEU A 64 5.32 16.24 30.01
N ARG A 65 4.00 16.35 30.19
CA ARG A 65 3.08 16.70 29.09
C ARG A 65 3.25 18.12 28.56
N GLN A 66 3.86 19.01 29.33
CA GLN A 66 4.10 20.41 28.96
C GLN A 66 5.48 20.63 28.33
N LEU A 67 6.35 19.62 28.28
CA LEU A 67 7.66 19.74 27.67
C LEU A 67 7.54 20.03 26.17
N LYS A 68 8.32 21.00 25.72
CA LYS A 68 8.50 21.33 24.30
C LYS A 68 9.55 20.42 23.67
N PRO A 69 9.58 20.26 22.33
CA PRO A 69 10.64 19.52 21.64
C PRO A 69 12.05 19.93 22.10
N SER A 70 12.95 18.97 22.23
CA SER A 70 14.32 19.15 22.77
C SER A 70 14.42 19.59 24.23
N GLN A 71 13.33 19.56 25.00
CA GLN A 71 13.35 19.71 26.45
C GLN A 71 13.31 18.35 27.15
N ALA A 72 14.03 18.23 28.26
CA ALA A 72 13.92 17.13 29.21
C ALA A 72 13.46 17.65 30.57
N LEU A 73 12.80 16.80 31.37
CA LEU A 73 12.44 17.12 32.75
C LEU A 73 13.46 16.50 33.69
N THR A 74 14.11 17.31 34.52
CA THR A 74 14.95 16.85 35.64
C THR A 74 14.17 16.99 36.94
N VAL A 75 13.91 15.86 37.60
CA VAL A 75 13.25 15.80 38.90
C VAL A 75 14.30 15.63 40.00
N ILE A 76 14.36 16.58 40.94
CA ILE A 76 15.27 16.54 42.09
C ILE A 76 14.56 15.90 43.28
N ASN A 77 15.12 14.81 43.80
CA ASN A 77 14.54 14.00 44.89
C ASN A 77 15.52 13.88 46.07
N SER A 78 14.98 13.66 47.28
CA SER A 78 15.80 13.46 48.50
C SER A 78 16.32 12.03 48.64
N PHE A 79 15.85 11.11 47.80
CA PHE A 79 16.18 9.68 47.80
C PHE A 79 16.15 9.15 46.37
N ASP A 80 16.76 7.98 46.14
CA ASP A 80 16.76 7.34 44.82
C ASP A 80 15.33 7.04 44.34
N PRO A 81 14.85 7.66 43.25
CA PRO A 81 13.48 7.50 42.77
C PRO A 81 13.28 6.21 41.96
N LEU A 82 13.69 5.05 42.50
CA LEU A 82 13.62 3.74 41.83
C LEU A 82 12.23 3.40 41.23
N PRO A 83 11.09 3.67 41.90
CA PRO A 83 9.78 3.42 41.32
C PRO A 83 9.50 4.25 40.06
N LEU A 84 10.01 5.48 40.00
CA LEU A 84 9.88 6.34 38.82
C LEU A 84 10.74 5.81 37.67
N LYS A 85 11.98 5.39 37.95
CA LYS A 85 12.89 4.80 36.94
C LYS A 85 12.23 3.64 36.21
N ARG A 86 11.75 2.63 36.96
CA ARG A 86 11.09 1.44 36.38
C ARG A 86 9.86 1.81 35.56
N MET A 87 9.05 2.74 36.04
CA MET A 87 7.86 3.16 35.32
C MET A 87 8.20 3.86 33.99
N PHE A 88 9.24 4.70 33.97
CA PHE A 88 9.68 5.38 32.74
C PHE A 88 10.34 4.39 31.77
N GLU A 89 11.09 3.42 32.29
CA GLU A 89 11.60 2.28 31.52
C GLU A 89 10.47 1.50 30.83
N GLU A 90 9.42 1.13 31.58
CA GLU A 90 8.25 0.42 31.06
C GLU A 90 7.46 1.23 30.02
N LYS A 91 7.49 2.56 30.12
CA LYS A 91 6.86 3.47 29.15
C LYS A 91 7.69 3.72 27.89
N GLY A 92 8.94 3.28 27.86
CA GLY A 92 9.88 3.55 26.76
C GLY A 92 10.45 4.97 26.77
N ASP A 93 10.33 5.71 27.87
CA ASP A 93 10.98 7.01 28.03
C ASP A 93 12.48 6.81 28.27
N LYS A 94 13.33 7.66 27.65
CA LYS A 94 14.75 7.68 28.02
C LYS A 94 14.89 8.38 29.37
N TYR A 95 15.67 7.81 30.28
CA TYR A 95 15.98 8.46 31.54
C TYR A 95 17.45 8.30 31.91
N TYR A 96 17.93 9.21 32.74
CA TYR A 96 19.26 9.16 33.35
C TYR A 96 19.15 9.59 34.79
N SER A 97 19.75 8.82 35.71
CA SER A 97 19.79 9.18 37.11
C SER A 97 21.20 9.36 37.64
N GLU A 98 21.43 10.46 38.36
CA GLU A 98 22.69 10.71 39.05
C GLU A 98 22.45 10.99 40.54
N LYS A 99 23.33 10.45 41.38
CA LYS A 99 23.39 10.76 42.81
C LYS A 99 24.36 11.92 43.00
N ILE A 100 23.85 13.07 43.45
CA ILE A 100 24.67 14.26 43.75
C ILE A 100 25.32 14.11 45.12
N ASN A 101 24.53 13.73 46.12
CA ASN A 101 24.96 13.44 47.49
C ASN A 101 23.92 12.52 48.18
N ASP A 102 24.09 12.22 49.47
CA ASP A 102 23.21 11.30 50.21
C ASP A 102 21.75 11.75 50.29
N ASN A 103 21.48 13.05 50.12
CA ASN A 103 20.15 13.65 50.24
C ASN A 103 19.68 14.32 48.93
N GLU A 104 20.34 14.04 47.80
CA GLU A 104 20.01 14.66 46.52
C GLU A 104 20.29 13.73 45.33
N PHE A 105 19.22 13.43 44.61
CA PHE A 105 19.20 12.58 43.41
C PHE A 105 18.51 13.33 42.29
N HIS A 106 19.13 13.35 41.11
CA HIS A 106 18.51 13.90 39.91
C HIS A 106 18.05 12.75 39.02
N LEU A 107 16.81 12.82 38.57
CA LEU A 107 16.25 11.93 37.56
C LEU A 107 15.85 12.78 36.35
N THR A 108 16.63 12.70 35.29
CA THR A 108 16.32 13.36 34.02
C THR A 108 15.55 12.41 33.12
N ILE A 109 14.43 12.87 32.58
CA ILE A 109 13.50 12.11 31.75
C ILE A 109 13.34 12.84 30.42
N LEU A 110 13.53 12.11 29.32
CA LEU A 110 13.37 12.58 27.95
C LEU A 110 12.32 11.71 27.24
N PRO A 111 11.10 12.22 27.07
CA PRO A 111 10.07 11.53 26.30
C PRO A 111 10.51 11.27 24.84
N PRO A 112 10.13 10.15 24.21
CA PRO A 112 10.51 9.82 22.83
C PRO A 112 10.12 10.91 21.82
N GLU A 113 8.96 11.52 21.97
CA GLU A 113 8.52 12.64 21.13
C GLU A 113 9.39 13.89 21.22
N ASN A 114 10.13 14.06 22.32
CA ASN A 114 10.98 15.20 22.61
C ASN A 114 12.47 14.91 22.31
N ASP A 115 12.84 13.63 22.26
CA ASP A 115 14.13 13.11 21.77
C ASP A 115 14.34 13.35 20.27
N LEU A 116 13.25 13.48 19.50
CA LEU A 116 13.26 13.70 18.05
C LEU A 116 13.29 15.20 17.65
N GLY A 117 13.52 16.12 18.59
CA GLY A 117 13.30 17.56 18.41
C GLY A 117 14.10 18.22 17.28
N ILE A 118 13.43 18.43 16.15
CA ILE A 118 13.82 19.42 15.14
C ILE A 118 13.55 20.78 15.76
N ASN A 119 14.54 21.67 15.84
CA ASN A 119 14.27 23.05 16.23
C ASN A 119 13.48 23.72 15.10
N PRO A 120 12.22 24.18 15.30
CA PRO A 120 11.42 24.81 14.26
C PRO A 120 12.00 26.15 13.78
N GLU A 121 12.94 26.76 14.53
CA GLU A 121 13.64 27.98 14.13
C GLU A 121 14.85 27.72 13.22
N ILE A 122 15.28 26.45 13.10
CA ILE A 122 16.39 26.04 12.24
C ILE A 122 15.78 25.28 11.06
N ASP A 123 16.25 25.58 9.85
CA ASP A 123 15.89 24.83 8.65
C ASP A 123 16.02 23.32 8.90
N TRP A 124 14.92 22.59 8.71
CA TRP A 124 14.85 21.16 9.01
C TRP A 124 15.81 20.36 8.13
N LYS A 125 16.16 20.87 6.93
CA LYS A 125 17.15 20.27 6.04
C LYS A 125 18.59 20.29 6.59
N LYS A 126 18.83 21.03 7.68
CA LYS A 126 20.12 21.02 8.41
C LYS A 126 20.14 20.05 9.59
N GLN A 127 19.06 19.28 9.78
CA GLN A 127 18.82 18.41 10.94
C GLN A 127 18.32 17.03 10.50
N LEU A 128 18.73 16.59 9.30
CA LEU A 128 18.27 15.35 8.66
C LEU A 128 18.69 14.09 9.43
N ASP A 129 19.82 14.14 10.14
CA ASP A 129 20.37 13.08 11.00
C ASP A 129 19.47 12.70 12.17
N ARG A 130 18.46 13.53 12.47
CA ARG A 130 17.52 13.33 13.59
C ARG A 130 16.26 12.58 13.20
N PHE A 131 16.02 12.36 11.91
CA PHE A 131 14.78 11.79 11.44
C PHE A 131 14.84 10.26 11.59
N PRO A 132 13.83 9.61 12.20
CA PRO A 132 13.78 8.15 12.28
C PRO A 132 13.69 7.54 10.87
N GLU A 133 14.46 6.49 10.63
CA GLU A 133 14.47 5.77 9.36
C GLU A 133 13.32 4.76 9.28
N LEU A 134 12.64 4.75 8.14
CA LEU A 134 11.70 3.74 7.69
C LEU A 134 12.27 3.11 6.43
N ASN A 135 12.97 2.00 6.58
CA ASN A 135 13.54 1.24 5.46
C ASN A 135 12.54 0.21 4.96
N VAL A 136 12.13 0.33 3.70
CA VAL A 136 11.15 -0.57 3.07
C VAL A 136 11.78 -1.49 2.01
N ILE A 137 13.10 -1.41 1.81
CA ILE A 137 13.82 -2.24 0.85
C ILE A 137 13.74 -3.70 1.29
N GLY A 138 13.31 -4.58 0.38
CA GLY A 138 13.26 -6.03 0.61
C GLY A 138 12.05 -6.52 1.42
N MET A 139 11.08 -5.65 1.71
CA MET A 139 9.82 -6.08 2.34
C MET A 139 9.02 -7.01 1.40
N SER A 140 8.41 -8.05 1.96
CA SER A 140 7.57 -8.99 1.22
C SER A 140 6.14 -8.47 1.00
N GLU A 141 5.67 -7.57 1.86
CA GLU A 141 4.36 -6.93 1.76
C GLU A 141 4.47 -5.51 1.19
N ASP A 142 3.37 -4.99 0.64
CA ASP A 142 3.31 -3.65 0.08
C ASP A 142 3.52 -2.62 1.21
N PRO A 143 4.62 -1.82 1.17
CA PRO A 143 4.92 -0.89 2.24
C PRO A 143 4.01 0.34 2.24
N PHE A 144 3.17 0.55 1.22
CA PHE A 144 2.35 1.75 1.09
C PHE A 144 1.50 2.04 2.33
N GLU A 145 0.79 1.04 2.85
CA GLU A 145 -0.02 1.15 4.07
C GLU A 145 0.84 1.43 5.32
N LEU A 146 2.01 0.79 5.40
CA LEU A 146 2.95 1.02 6.50
C LEU A 146 3.44 2.47 6.50
N ILE A 147 3.82 2.99 5.32
CA ILE A 147 4.31 4.36 5.17
C ILE A 147 3.19 5.35 5.49
N LEU A 148 1.97 5.11 5.02
CA LEU A 148 0.80 5.94 5.33
C LEU A 148 0.50 5.98 6.83
N LYS A 149 0.46 4.82 7.49
CA LYS A 149 0.23 4.72 8.93
C LYS A 149 1.33 5.43 9.72
N ASN A 150 2.59 5.27 9.30
CA ASN A 150 3.72 6.01 9.87
C ASN A 150 3.50 7.51 9.74
N ALA A 151 3.25 8.01 8.53
CA ALA A 151 3.03 9.43 8.26
C ALA A 151 1.84 10.04 9.02
N GLN A 152 0.75 9.29 9.20
CA GLN A 152 -0.40 9.70 10.00
C GLN A 152 -0.04 9.89 11.49
N SER A 153 0.90 9.10 12.00
CA SER A 153 1.35 9.16 13.40
C SER A 153 2.31 10.33 13.69
N ILE A 154 2.97 10.88 12.67
CA ILE A 154 3.92 11.99 12.81
C ILE A 154 3.18 13.27 13.22
N LYS A 155 3.66 13.94 14.29
CA LYS A 155 3.10 15.21 14.77
C LYS A 155 3.75 16.40 14.04
N PRO A 156 3.10 17.58 13.99
CA PRO A 156 3.73 18.80 13.46
C PRO A 156 5.07 19.09 14.14
N GLY A 157 6.09 19.45 13.35
CA GLY A 157 7.46 19.66 13.80
C GLY A 157 8.32 18.40 13.89
N GLN A 158 7.80 17.24 13.50
CA GLN A 158 8.54 15.98 13.40
C GLN A 158 8.68 15.53 11.94
N GLY A 159 9.51 14.54 11.69
CA GLY A 159 9.69 13.97 10.36
C GLY A 159 10.14 12.52 10.41
N PHE A 160 10.36 11.92 9.24
CA PHE A 160 10.94 10.58 9.08
C PHE A 160 11.68 10.48 7.74
N VAL A 161 12.57 9.49 7.60
CA VAL A 161 13.28 9.19 6.36
C VAL A 161 12.71 7.90 5.78
N LEU A 162 12.18 7.94 4.57
CA LEU A 162 11.84 6.75 3.80
C LEU A 162 13.07 6.31 3.00
N ILE A 163 13.53 5.08 3.21
CA ILE A 163 14.63 4.49 2.45
C ILE A 163 14.05 3.46 1.48
N GLN A 164 14.23 3.68 0.18
CA GLN A 164 13.76 2.78 -0.87
C GLN A 164 14.63 2.86 -2.13
N VAL A 165 14.33 2.09 -3.17
CA VAL A 165 15.20 1.98 -4.37
C VAL A 165 14.89 2.98 -5.51
N PHE A 166 13.89 3.85 -5.36
CA PHE A 166 13.54 4.90 -6.32
C PHE A 166 13.07 6.17 -5.61
N GLN A 167 12.66 7.22 -6.33
CA GLN A 167 11.93 8.35 -5.75
C GLN A 167 10.41 8.17 -5.94
N PRO A 168 9.60 7.96 -4.88
CA PRO A 168 8.20 7.61 -5.02
C PRO A 168 7.33 8.87 -5.13
N ARG A 169 7.36 9.54 -6.29
CA ARG A 169 6.66 10.83 -6.49
C ARG A 169 5.17 10.83 -6.12
N PRO A 170 4.35 9.81 -6.44
CA PRO A 170 2.94 9.80 -6.03
C PRO A 170 2.76 9.79 -4.51
N LEU A 171 3.59 9.00 -3.81
CA LEU A 171 3.60 8.95 -2.35
C LEU A 171 4.07 10.29 -1.76
N ILE A 172 5.13 10.87 -2.33
CA ILE A 172 5.61 12.20 -1.94
C ILE A 172 4.48 13.23 -2.06
N ASN A 173 3.82 13.30 -3.22
CA ASN A 173 2.72 14.23 -3.45
C ASN A 173 1.59 14.02 -2.43
N MET A 174 1.22 12.77 -2.16
CA MET A 174 0.20 12.45 -1.16
C MET A 174 0.59 12.89 0.25
N LEU A 175 1.83 12.61 0.68
CA LEU A 175 2.33 13.06 1.99
C LEU A 175 2.45 14.58 2.06
N ASN A 176 2.80 15.25 0.97
CA ASN A 176 2.83 16.71 0.93
C ASN A 176 1.44 17.31 1.21
N GLN A 177 0.38 16.65 0.77
CA GLN A 177 -0.99 17.05 1.13
C GLN A 177 -1.35 16.80 2.60
N MET A 178 -0.68 15.85 3.24
CA MET A 178 -0.79 15.59 4.68
C MET A 178 0.02 16.59 5.53
N GLY A 179 0.53 17.66 4.92
CA GLY A 179 1.26 18.74 5.58
C GLY A 179 2.77 18.51 5.67
N PHE A 180 3.31 17.56 4.91
CA PHE A 180 4.74 17.33 4.83
C PHE A 180 5.42 18.22 3.78
N GLU A 181 6.65 18.62 4.08
CA GLU A 181 7.65 19.01 3.09
C GLU A 181 8.57 17.82 2.85
N ASP A 182 9.10 17.69 1.62
CA ASP A 182 10.02 16.62 1.27
C ASP A 182 11.38 17.12 0.77
N TYR A 183 12.39 16.26 0.93
CA TYR A 183 13.72 16.40 0.36
C TYR A 183 14.24 15.00 0.03
N THR A 184 14.82 14.81 -1.15
CA THR A 184 15.31 13.50 -1.59
C THR A 184 16.81 13.57 -1.82
N GLU A 185 17.55 12.64 -1.22
CA GLU A 185 18.95 12.36 -1.53
C GLU A 185 19.04 11.02 -2.25
N GLU A 186 19.81 10.98 -3.34
CA GLU A 186 20.17 9.76 -4.03
C GLU A 186 21.50 9.25 -3.45
N ASP A 187 21.48 8.06 -2.87
CA ASP A 187 22.67 7.34 -2.45
C ASP A 187 23.14 6.48 -3.63
N ALA A 188 24.06 7.07 -4.40
CA ALA A 188 24.63 6.46 -5.61
C ALA A 188 25.47 5.21 -5.32
N GLU A 189 25.98 5.04 -4.09
CA GLU A 189 26.80 3.88 -3.72
C GLU A 189 25.93 2.63 -3.49
N ASN A 190 24.77 2.81 -2.84
CA ASN A 190 23.87 1.72 -2.51
C ASN A 190 22.66 1.62 -3.46
N ASN A 191 22.59 2.46 -4.48
CA ASN A 191 21.54 2.52 -5.49
C ASN A 191 20.13 2.60 -4.86
N ASN A 192 20.02 3.46 -3.85
CA ASN A 192 18.79 3.71 -3.10
C ASN A 192 18.64 5.21 -2.83
N PHE A 193 17.44 5.59 -2.42
CA PHE A 193 17.00 6.94 -2.21
C PHE A 193 16.61 7.11 -0.74
N ARG A 194 17.05 8.21 -0.15
CA ARG A 194 16.65 8.66 1.18
C ARG A 194 15.71 9.84 0.99
N ILE A 195 14.42 9.62 1.24
CA ILE A 195 13.37 10.62 1.10
C ILE A 195 12.98 11.10 2.50
N TYR A 196 13.38 12.32 2.83
CA TYR A 196 13.08 12.95 4.11
C TYR A 196 11.73 13.66 4.03
N PHE A 197 10.84 13.36 4.97
CA PHE A 197 9.54 13.99 5.11
C PHE A 197 9.47 14.74 6.43
N TYR A 198 9.21 16.05 6.37
CA TYR A 198 9.06 16.92 7.55
C TYR A 198 7.64 17.48 7.64
N LYS A 199 6.92 17.17 8.73
CA LYS A 199 5.56 17.68 8.94
C LYS A 199 5.62 19.11 9.46
N THR A 200 5.14 20.05 8.67
CA THR A 200 5.29 21.48 8.97
C THR A 200 4.47 21.90 10.21
N PRO A 201 5.03 22.73 11.12
CA PRO A 201 4.31 23.27 12.29
C PRO A 201 3.27 24.34 11.93
N LYS A 202 3.45 25.01 10.79
CA LYS A 202 2.47 25.95 10.25
C LYS A 202 1.39 25.12 9.58
N GLU A 203 0.11 25.40 9.85
CA GLU A 203 -0.95 25.02 8.92
C GLU A 203 -0.50 25.50 7.54
N SER A 204 -0.18 24.56 6.65
CA SER A 204 0.19 24.89 5.29
C SER A 204 -1.05 25.55 4.70
N ASN A 205 -1.01 26.89 4.63
CA ASN A 205 -1.94 27.71 3.87
C ASN A 205 -1.69 27.49 2.36
N ILE A 206 -1.68 26.24 1.92
CA ILE A 206 -2.13 25.96 0.57
C ILE A 206 -3.63 26.26 0.62
N LYS A 207 -3.98 27.50 0.27
CA LYS A 207 -5.37 27.87 -0.05
C LYS A 207 -5.80 27.03 -1.25
N VAL A 208 -6.22 25.80 -0.98
CA VAL A 208 -7.12 25.06 -1.83
C VAL A 208 -8.50 25.62 -1.51
N SER A 209 -9.03 26.45 -2.40
CA SER A 209 -10.39 26.96 -2.24
C SER A 209 -11.38 25.80 -2.45
N GLY A 210 -11.99 25.32 -1.37
CA GLY A 210 -13.03 24.29 -1.37
C GLY A 210 -12.66 23.09 -0.50
N GLU A 211 -13.63 22.56 0.24
CA GLU A 211 -13.49 21.30 0.96
C GLU A 211 -13.24 20.17 -0.05
N LYS A 212 -12.11 19.47 0.07
CA LYS A 212 -11.75 18.36 -0.83
C LYS A 212 -12.73 17.20 -0.64
N VAL A 213 -13.05 16.50 -1.73
CA VAL A 213 -13.94 15.34 -1.67
C VAL A 213 -13.14 14.12 -1.20
N PRO A 214 -13.50 13.49 -0.06
CA PRO A 214 -12.84 12.27 0.40
C PRO A 214 -13.13 11.12 -0.57
N LEU A 215 -12.11 10.32 -0.88
CA LEU A 215 -12.21 9.22 -1.83
C LEU A 215 -11.53 7.94 -1.33
N VAL A 216 -12.24 6.82 -1.44
CA VAL A 216 -11.66 5.48 -1.38
C VAL A 216 -11.59 4.88 -2.79
N ILE A 217 -10.39 4.59 -3.25
CA ILE A 217 -10.11 4.06 -4.58
C ILE A 217 -9.62 2.61 -4.44
N GLN A 218 -10.10 1.72 -5.30
CA GLN A 218 -9.54 0.37 -5.38
C GLN A 218 -9.35 -0.16 -6.81
N SER A 219 -8.57 -1.22 -6.96
CA SER A 219 -8.45 -1.95 -8.22
C SER A 219 -8.37 -3.45 -8.00
N ALA A 220 -9.04 -4.22 -8.87
CA ALA A 220 -9.02 -5.69 -8.85
C ALA A 220 -7.75 -6.29 -9.44
N THR A 221 -6.88 -5.49 -10.06
CA THR A 221 -5.74 -5.99 -10.83
C THR A 221 -4.54 -5.02 -10.79
N PRO A 222 -3.30 -5.55 -10.64
CA PRO A 222 -2.08 -4.75 -10.72
C PRO A 222 -1.87 -4.03 -12.05
N ILE A 223 -2.54 -4.45 -13.12
CA ILE A 223 -2.35 -3.87 -14.47
C ILE A 223 -2.63 -2.35 -14.51
N THR A 224 -3.47 -1.84 -13.60
CA THR A 224 -3.84 -0.42 -13.52
C THR A 224 -2.84 0.44 -12.77
N TYR A 225 -1.88 -0.15 -12.04
CA TYR A 225 -0.97 0.61 -11.18
C TYR A 225 -0.27 1.77 -11.90
N PRO A 226 0.36 1.57 -13.09
CA PRO A 226 1.07 2.66 -13.75
C PRO A 226 0.15 3.84 -14.11
N ILE A 227 -1.09 3.53 -14.49
CA ILE A 227 -2.10 4.53 -14.84
C ILE A 227 -2.54 5.29 -13.59
N ILE A 228 -2.89 4.58 -12.51
CA ILE A 228 -3.31 5.20 -11.25
C ILE A 228 -2.19 6.08 -10.70
N MET A 229 -0.96 5.56 -10.64
CA MET A 229 0.19 6.33 -10.15
C MET A 229 0.42 7.61 -10.97
N LYS A 230 0.28 7.54 -12.30
CA LYS A 230 0.40 8.73 -13.14
C LYS A 230 -0.74 9.72 -12.91
N MET A 231 -1.97 9.25 -12.83
CA MET A 231 -3.16 10.08 -12.60
C MET A 231 -3.07 10.83 -11.26
N LEU A 232 -2.58 10.18 -10.21
CA LEU A 232 -2.39 10.78 -8.88
C LEU A 232 -1.25 11.81 -8.81
N GLN A 233 -0.51 12.03 -9.90
CA GLN A 233 0.41 13.17 -10.03
C GLN A 233 -0.25 14.44 -10.55
N SER A 234 -1.55 14.40 -10.86
CA SER A 234 -2.29 15.57 -11.34
C SER A 234 -2.56 16.55 -10.20
N ASP A 235 -1.93 17.72 -10.24
CA ASP A 235 -2.19 18.79 -9.27
C ASP A 235 -3.65 19.24 -9.30
N GLU A 236 -4.27 19.25 -10.48
CA GLU A 236 -5.68 19.62 -10.65
C GLU A 236 -6.58 18.62 -9.91
N LEU A 237 -6.42 17.32 -10.15
CA LEU A 237 -7.19 16.29 -9.44
C LEU A 237 -6.94 16.36 -7.94
N MET A 238 -5.67 16.36 -7.56
CA MET A 238 -5.23 16.27 -6.18
C MET A 238 -5.56 17.53 -5.37
N SER A 239 -5.80 18.67 -6.03
CA SER A 239 -6.35 19.86 -5.37
C SER A 239 -7.83 19.70 -5.00
N ARG A 240 -8.57 18.78 -5.63
CA ARG A 240 -10.02 18.65 -5.47
C ARG A 240 -10.43 17.43 -4.63
N ILE A 241 -9.55 16.44 -4.50
CA ILE A 241 -9.83 15.17 -3.80
C ILE A 241 -8.89 14.95 -2.62
N ASP A 242 -9.34 14.14 -1.66
CA ASP A 242 -8.56 13.66 -0.53
C ASP A 242 -8.61 12.13 -0.49
N ILE A 243 -7.49 11.46 -0.76
CA ILE A 243 -7.43 10.00 -0.84
C ILE A 243 -7.39 9.44 0.57
N LYS A 244 -8.50 8.84 1.00
CA LYS A 244 -8.61 8.18 2.30
C LYS A 244 -7.98 6.80 2.30
N GLU A 245 -8.10 6.09 1.18
CA GLU A 245 -7.54 4.74 1.04
C GLU A 245 -7.39 4.42 -0.46
N LEU A 246 -6.26 3.83 -0.84
CA LEU A 246 -5.99 3.32 -2.18
C LEU A 246 -5.60 1.85 -2.06
N LYS A 247 -6.43 0.94 -2.57
CA LYS A 247 -6.18 -0.49 -2.46
C LYS A 247 -6.20 -1.22 -3.79
N VAL A 248 -5.09 -1.84 -4.15
CA VAL A 248 -5.05 -2.75 -5.30
C VAL A 248 -4.89 -4.17 -4.79
N TRP A 249 -5.76 -5.05 -5.28
CA TRP A 249 -5.93 -6.38 -4.73
C TRP A 249 -5.22 -7.43 -5.59
N GLU A 250 -4.49 -8.32 -4.92
CA GLU A 250 -4.05 -9.59 -5.51
C GLU A 250 -5.19 -10.63 -5.47
N GLU A 251 -6.03 -10.56 -4.43
CA GLU A 251 -7.16 -11.46 -4.20
C GLU A 251 -8.49 -10.82 -4.65
N THR A 252 -9.06 -11.34 -5.74
CA THR A 252 -10.33 -10.85 -6.30
C THR A 252 -11.49 -10.92 -5.29
N GLU A 253 -11.46 -11.86 -4.35
CA GLU A 253 -12.51 -12.00 -3.34
C GLU A 253 -12.61 -10.78 -2.41
N LYS A 254 -11.46 -10.24 -1.99
CA LYS A 254 -11.39 -9.09 -1.08
C LYS A 254 -11.82 -7.80 -1.78
N HIS A 255 -11.42 -7.65 -3.04
CA HIS A 255 -11.87 -6.56 -3.92
C HIS A 255 -13.40 -6.48 -4.00
N MET A 256 -14.05 -7.61 -4.30
CA MET A 256 -15.50 -7.69 -4.42
C MET A 256 -16.21 -7.34 -3.12
N ALA A 257 -15.68 -7.78 -1.97
CA ALA A 257 -16.26 -7.49 -0.67
C ALA A 257 -16.34 -5.99 -0.38
N TRP A 258 -15.34 -5.19 -0.76
CA TRP A 258 -15.36 -3.74 -0.53
C TRP A 258 -16.43 -3.02 -1.35
N ILE A 259 -16.68 -3.47 -2.58
CA ILE A 259 -17.75 -2.90 -3.41
C ILE A 259 -19.10 -3.22 -2.80
N VAL A 260 -19.34 -4.49 -2.46
CA VAL A 260 -20.61 -4.95 -1.86
C VAL A 260 -20.89 -4.23 -0.54
N ASN A 261 -19.86 -4.04 0.28
CA ASN A 261 -19.96 -3.33 1.56
C ASN A 261 -19.93 -1.80 1.43
N LYS A 262 -19.97 -1.26 0.20
CA LYS A 262 -19.99 0.18 -0.10
C LYS A 262 -18.80 0.96 0.49
N LYS A 263 -17.65 0.31 0.66
CA LYS A 263 -16.43 0.90 1.23
C LYS A 263 -15.66 1.74 0.21
N ALA A 264 -15.68 1.36 -1.06
CA ALA A 264 -15.00 2.10 -2.14
C ALA A 264 -15.96 2.96 -2.96
N ASP A 265 -15.51 4.16 -3.31
CA ASP A 265 -16.24 5.11 -4.16
C ASP A 265 -15.91 4.87 -5.64
N ILE A 266 -14.66 4.50 -5.91
CA ILE A 266 -14.11 4.27 -7.25
C ILE A 266 -13.43 2.91 -7.30
N THR A 267 -13.66 2.16 -8.36
CA THR A 267 -13.01 0.87 -8.58
C THR A 267 -12.64 0.65 -10.04
N PHE A 268 -11.44 0.10 -10.28
CA PHE A 268 -11.08 -0.47 -11.56
C PHE A 268 -11.33 -1.97 -11.54
N SER A 269 -12.16 -2.47 -12.44
CA SER A 269 -12.60 -3.88 -12.38
C SER A 269 -12.93 -4.45 -13.75
N ALA A 270 -12.91 -5.77 -13.83
CA ALA A 270 -13.30 -6.48 -15.04
C ALA A 270 -14.78 -6.28 -15.36
N VAL A 271 -15.13 -6.20 -16.65
CA VAL A 271 -16.51 -6.08 -17.14
C VAL A 271 -17.39 -7.22 -16.60
N ALA A 272 -16.83 -8.44 -16.52
CA ALA A 272 -17.51 -9.61 -15.97
C ALA A 272 -17.81 -9.45 -14.46
N ALA A 273 -16.90 -8.85 -13.69
CA ALA A 273 -17.10 -8.60 -12.27
C ALA A 273 -18.15 -7.49 -12.04
N ALA A 274 -18.06 -6.40 -12.81
CA ALA A 274 -19.04 -5.31 -12.81
C ALA A 274 -20.46 -5.83 -13.08
N THR A 275 -20.59 -6.70 -14.09
CA THR A 275 -21.86 -7.32 -14.49
C THR A 275 -22.45 -8.15 -13.36
N LYS A 276 -21.64 -8.98 -12.70
CA LYS A 276 -22.09 -9.82 -11.56
C LYS A 276 -22.50 -8.98 -10.37
N LEU A 277 -21.72 -7.96 -10.02
CA LEU A 277 -22.03 -7.03 -8.92
C LEU A 277 -23.37 -6.31 -9.17
N TYR A 278 -23.57 -5.81 -10.39
CA TYR A 278 -24.79 -5.14 -10.77
C TYR A 278 -26.00 -6.09 -10.74
N ALA A 279 -25.83 -7.33 -11.22
CA ALA A 279 -26.89 -8.34 -11.23
C ALA A 279 -27.40 -8.70 -9.81
N ILE A 280 -26.52 -8.62 -8.80
CA ILE A 280 -26.88 -8.83 -7.38
C ILE A 280 -27.30 -7.54 -6.65
N GLY A 281 -27.47 -6.43 -7.37
CA GLY A 281 -28.04 -5.18 -6.85
C GLY A 281 -27.03 -4.15 -6.34
N ALA A 282 -25.75 -4.27 -6.66
CA ALA A 282 -24.78 -3.21 -6.36
C ALA A 282 -25.11 -1.92 -7.13
N ASP A 283 -25.17 -0.79 -6.42
CA ASP A 283 -25.49 0.52 -7.02
C ASP A 283 -24.22 1.20 -7.57
N ILE A 284 -23.79 0.71 -8.73
CA ILE A 284 -22.55 1.11 -9.41
C ILE A 284 -22.81 1.44 -10.89
N LYS A 285 -21.91 2.22 -11.48
CA LYS A 285 -21.87 2.54 -12.92
C LYS A 285 -20.48 2.31 -13.45
N MET A 286 -20.34 1.49 -14.48
CA MET A 286 -19.13 1.40 -15.28
C MET A 286 -19.18 2.49 -16.34
N VAL A 287 -18.21 3.40 -16.34
CA VAL A 287 -18.23 4.59 -17.22
C VAL A 287 -17.27 4.47 -18.40
N SER A 288 -16.25 3.63 -18.28
CA SER A 288 -15.32 3.33 -19.36
C SER A 288 -14.79 1.91 -19.31
N VAL A 289 -14.33 1.43 -20.46
CA VAL A 289 -13.36 0.34 -20.58
C VAL A 289 -12.01 1.00 -20.85
N ASP A 290 -10.99 0.59 -20.09
CA ASP A 290 -9.64 1.19 -20.14
C ASP A 290 -8.56 0.17 -20.51
N ILE A 291 -8.87 -1.13 -20.37
CA ILE A 291 -7.97 -2.25 -20.58
C ILE A 291 -8.61 -3.22 -21.55
N TRP A 292 -7.84 -3.58 -22.58
CA TRP A 292 -8.26 -4.43 -23.68
C TRP A 292 -7.30 -5.62 -23.84
N ASP A 293 -7.77 -6.71 -24.45
CA ASP A 293 -6.94 -7.81 -24.96
C ASP A 293 -5.96 -8.45 -23.94
N ASN A 294 -6.41 -8.62 -22.70
CA ASN A 294 -5.53 -8.89 -21.57
C ASN A 294 -5.10 -10.37 -21.37
N PHE A 295 -5.31 -11.27 -22.34
CA PHE A 295 -5.05 -12.72 -22.15
C PHE A 295 -4.02 -13.27 -23.13
N TYR A 296 -3.20 -14.20 -22.65
CA TYR A 296 -2.10 -14.81 -23.41
C TYR A 296 -1.95 -16.28 -23.04
N LEU A 297 -1.69 -17.11 -24.06
CA LEU A 297 -1.22 -18.47 -23.86
C LEU A 297 0.29 -18.50 -24.08
N LEU A 298 1.01 -18.85 -23.02
CA LEU A 298 2.46 -18.90 -23.01
C LEU A 298 2.93 -20.35 -22.97
N THR A 299 4.03 -20.62 -23.66
CA THR A 299 4.66 -21.93 -23.68
C THR A 299 6.14 -21.84 -23.33
N ASN A 300 6.72 -22.86 -22.70
CA ASN A 300 8.11 -22.91 -22.27
C ASN A 300 8.79 -24.18 -22.81
N GLY A 301 9.91 -24.03 -23.51
CA GLY A 301 10.64 -25.12 -24.16
C GLY A 301 10.12 -25.49 -25.56
N TYR A 302 8.99 -24.93 -25.97
CA TYR A 302 8.44 -25.06 -27.33
C TYR A 302 7.60 -23.82 -27.68
N LYS A 303 7.37 -23.58 -28.98
CA LYS A 303 6.54 -22.47 -29.46
C LYS A 303 5.35 -23.02 -30.26
N ALA A 304 4.15 -22.82 -29.74
CA ALA A 304 2.91 -23.09 -30.44
C ALA A 304 2.55 -21.91 -31.35
N ASN A 305 2.11 -22.19 -32.58
CA ASN A 305 1.65 -21.18 -33.54
C ASN A 305 0.12 -21.16 -33.66
N ASN A 306 -0.55 -22.22 -33.21
CA ASN A 306 -1.99 -22.38 -33.21
C ASN A 306 -2.41 -23.30 -32.04
N PHE A 307 -3.72 -23.56 -31.87
CA PHE A 307 -4.18 -24.44 -30.79
C PHE A 307 -3.79 -25.91 -30.98
N GLU A 308 -3.67 -26.43 -32.20
CA GLU A 308 -3.31 -27.83 -32.44
C GLU A 308 -1.96 -28.18 -31.82
N ASP A 309 -0.99 -27.26 -31.91
CA ASP A 309 0.36 -27.42 -31.35
C ASP A 309 0.36 -27.56 -29.81
N ILE A 310 -0.77 -27.29 -29.14
CA ILE A 310 -0.92 -27.38 -27.67
C ILE A 310 -1.52 -28.74 -27.25
N LYS A 311 -2.08 -29.51 -28.19
CA LYS A 311 -2.68 -30.82 -27.84
C LYS A 311 -1.65 -31.73 -27.18
N GLY A 312 -2.08 -32.41 -26.12
CA GLY A 312 -1.22 -33.26 -25.31
C GLY A 312 -0.49 -32.54 -24.18
N HIS A 313 -0.55 -31.21 -24.13
CA HIS A 313 -0.06 -30.42 -23.00
C HIS A 313 -1.20 -30.00 -22.06
N THR A 314 -0.90 -29.96 -20.76
CA THR A 314 -1.82 -29.45 -19.73
C THR A 314 -1.71 -27.92 -19.66
N ILE A 315 -2.83 -27.22 -19.83
CA ILE A 315 -2.91 -25.76 -19.74
C ILE A 315 -3.24 -25.36 -18.30
N LEU A 316 -2.25 -24.91 -17.53
CA LEU A 316 -2.53 -24.36 -16.20
C LEU A 316 -3.29 -23.04 -16.35
N THR A 317 -4.45 -22.95 -15.68
CA THR A 317 -5.43 -21.91 -15.93
C THR A 317 -5.80 -21.17 -14.63
N PRO A 318 -5.78 -19.83 -14.62
CA PRO A 318 -6.11 -19.04 -13.45
C PRO A 318 -7.61 -19.06 -13.18
N LEU A 319 -7.97 -18.83 -11.92
CA LEU A 319 -9.33 -18.79 -11.41
C LEU A 319 -10.03 -20.15 -11.62
N PHE A 320 -11.36 -20.13 -11.68
CA PHE A 320 -12.21 -21.32 -11.86
C PHE A 320 -12.67 -21.46 -13.31
N LYS A 321 -13.23 -22.62 -13.67
CA LYS A 321 -13.59 -23.00 -15.05
C LYS A 321 -14.53 -22.03 -15.76
N GLU A 322 -15.44 -21.39 -15.03
CA GLU A 322 -16.40 -20.42 -15.56
C GLU A 322 -15.88 -18.97 -15.54
N ALA A 323 -14.62 -18.75 -15.15
CA ALA A 323 -14.03 -17.42 -15.13
C ALA A 323 -13.71 -16.92 -16.56
N PRO A 324 -13.58 -15.59 -16.76
CA PRO A 324 -13.35 -15.00 -18.07
C PRO A 324 -12.16 -15.58 -18.86
N PRO A 325 -10.99 -15.90 -18.27
CA PRO A 325 -9.88 -16.49 -19.02
C PRO A 325 -10.34 -17.73 -19.82
N THR A 326 -10.87 -18.75 -19.14
CA THR A 326 -11.37 -19.96 -19.79
C THR A 326 -12.52 -19.70 -20.74
N ALA A 327 -13.51 -18.91 -20.31
CA ALA A 327 -14.71 -18.68 -21.12
C ALA A 327 -14.36 -18.04 -22.48
N VAL A 328 -13.46 -17.05 -22.47
CA VAL A 328 -12.96 -16.40 -23.69
C VAL A 328 -12.13 -17.38 -24.51
N THR A 329 -11.20 -18.13 -23.92
CA THR A 329 -10.40 -19.14 -24.65
C THR A 329 -11.27 -20.15 -25.37
N LYS A 330 -12.24 -20.73 -24.66
CA LYS A 330 -13.13 -21.74 -25.22
C LYS A 330 -14.05 -21.18 -26.30
N TYR A 331 -14.44 -19.91 -26.20
CA TYR A 331 -15.18 -19.24 -27.28
C TYR A 331 -14.30 -19.09 -28.52
N ILE A 332 -13.10 -18.51 -28.38
CA ILE A 332 -12.16 -18.31 -29.49
C ILE A 332 -11.83 -19.64 -30.17
N MET A 333 -11.54 -20.70 -29.40
CA MET A 333 -11.32 -22.04 -29.94
C MET A 333 -12.47 -22.49 -30.84
N LYS A 334 -13.72 -22.34 -30.39
CA LYS A 334 -14.91 -22.76 -31.16
C LYS A 334 -15.10 -21.95 -32.43
N GLU A 335 -14.94 -20.64 -32.37
CA GLU A 335 -15.09 -19.77 -33.54
C GLU A 335 -14.01 -20.07 -34.60
N LEU A 336 -12.82 -20.52 -34.17
CA LEU A 336 -11.73 -20.94 -35.05
C LEU A 336 -11.83 -22.43 -35.44
N GLY A 337 -12.91 -23.13 -35.10
CA GLY A 337 -13.16 -24.52 -35.51
C GLY A 337 -12.52 -25.59 -34.63
N TYR A 338 -11.93 -25.24 -33.50
CA TYR A 338 -11.39 -26.20 -32.52
C TYR A 338 -12.45 -26.64 -31.52
N ASN A 339 -12.40 -27.91 -31.11
CA ASN A 339 -13.21 -28.42 -30.00
C ASN A 339 -12.48 -28.21 -28.66
N PRO A 340 -12.98 -27.36 -27.73
CA PRO A 340 -12.29 -27.10 -26.47
C PRO A 340 -12.18 -28.28 -25.51
N ASP A 341 -12.91 -29.37 -25.77
CA ASP A 341 -12.85 -30.58 -24.95
C ASP A 341 -11.68 -31.51 -25.38
N ASP A 342 -11.00 -31.21 -26.49
CA ASP A 342 -9.77 -31.88 -26.92
C ASP A 342 -8.53 -31.37 -26.15
N PHE A 343 -8.70 -30.40 -25.26
CA PHE A 343 -7.63 -29.71 -24.53
C PHE A 343 -7.74 -29.90 -23.02
N ASP A 344 -6.61 -30.15 -22.37
CA ASP A 344 -6.55 -30.37 -20.93
C ASP A 344 -6.37 -29.05 -20.16
N PHE A 345 -7.48 -28.44 -19.75
CA PHE A 345 -7.46 -27.28 -18.86
C PHE A 345 -7.39 -27.71 -17.40
N HIS A 346 -6.31 -27.34 -16.71
CA HIS A 346 -6.12 -27.60 -15.30
C HIS A 346 -6.37 -26.37 -14.44
N TYR A 347 -7.11 -26.56 -13.34
CA TYR A 347 -7.44 -25.55 -12.35
C TYR A 347 -7.01 -26.06 -10.97
N ASP A 348 -6.14 -25.32 -10.29
CA ASP A 348 -5.81 -25.62 -8.89
C ASP A 348 -7.07 -25.53 -8.00
N LYS A 349 -7.00 -26.10 -6.79
CA LYS A 349 -8.08 -26.03 -5.80
C LYS A 349 -7.73 -25.03 -4.69
N PRO A 350 -8.66 -24.16 -4.26
CA PRO A 350 -10.04 -24.03 -4.75
C PRO A 350 -10.17 -23.41 -6.16
N PHE A 351 -9.13 -22.71 -6.63
CA PHE A 351 -9.01 -22.18 -7.99
C PHE A 351 -7.55 -21.76 -8.28
N GLY A 352 -7.19 -21.55 -9.55
CA GLY A 352 -5.85 -21.17 -9.99
C GLY A 352 -5.44 -19.76 -9.53
N ARG A 353 -4.31 -19.62 -8.83
CA ARG A 353 -3.74 -18.31 -8.49
C ARG A 353 -2.73 -17.88 -9.58
N PRO A 354 -2.90 -16.70 -10.22
CA PRO A 354 -2.01 -16.24 -11.30
C PRO A 354 -0.52 -16.27 -10.93
N ASP A 355 -0.15 -15.83 -9.73
CA ASP A 355 1.25 -15.83 -9.29
C ASP A 355 1.84 -17.22 -9.13
N LYS A 356 1.06 -18.19 -8.65
CA LYS A 356 1.49 -19.59 -8.57
C LYS A 356 1.73 -20.16 -9.97
N ILE A 357 0.78 -19.95 -10.89
CA ILE A 357 0.88 -20.42 -12.28
C ILE A 357 2.10 -19.80 -12.98
N LYS A 358 2.31 -18.49 -12.80
CA LYS A 358 3.52 -17.79 -13.27
C LYS A 358 4.81 -18.44 -12.74
N ASN A 359 4.88 -18.75 -11.45
CA ASN A 359 6.07 -19.37 -10.84
C ASN A 359 6.29 -20.82 -11.30
N ASP A 360 5.21 -21.60 -11.45
CA ASP A 360 5.28 -22.96 -11.98
C ASP A 360 5.76 -22.95 -13.45
N PHE A 361 5.37 -21.94 -14.24
CA PHE A 361 5.88 -21.72 -15.61
C PHE A 361 7.36 -21.34 -15.64
N ILE A 362 7.78 -20.36 -14.81
CA ILE A 362 9.17 -19.90 -14.72
C ILE A 362 10.10 -21.04 -14.30
N SER A 363 9.66 -21.87 -13.34
CA SER A 363 10.44 -23.01 -12.86
C SER A 363 10.41 -24.24 -13.77
N GLY A 364 9.66 -24.19 -14.88
CA GLY A 364 9.53 -25.31 -15.82
C GLY A 364 8.66 -26.46 -15.33
N LYS A 365 7.94 -26.30 -14.21
CA LYS A 365 6.94 -27.29 -13.73
C LYS A 365 5.70 -27.32 -14.61
N ALA A 366 5.41 -26.20 -15.29
CA ALA A 366 4.40 -26.10 -16.32
C ALA A 366 5.04 -25.57 -17.60
N ASP A 367 4.79 -26.26 -18.71
CA ASP A 367 5.27 -25.83 -20.03
C ASP A 367 4.23 -25.01 -20.80
N THR A 368 2.97 -24.96 -20.33
CA THR A 368 1.84 -24.36 -21.02
C THR A 368 0.90 -23.70 -20.02
N VAL A 369 0.74 -22.38 -20.10
CA VAL A 369 -0.09 -21.61 -19.16
C VAL A 369 -0.95 -20.57 -19.86
N LEU A 370 -2.14 -20.35 -19.32
CA LEU A 370 -2.97 -19.19 -19.63
C LEU A 370 -2.71 -18.11 -18.57
N LEU A 371 -2.26 -16.92 -18.97
CA LEU A 371 -2.03 -15.80 -18.06
C LEU A 371 -2.65 -14.51 -18.60
N ARG A 372 -2.74 -13.52 -17.71
CA ARG A 372 -3.14 -12.15 -18.03
C ARG A 372 -2.01 -11.18 -17.71
N GLU A 373 -2.06 -9.96 -18.21
CA GLU A 373 -1.10 -8.94 -17.79
C GLU A 373 -1.40 -8.45 -16.36
N PRO A 374 -0.37 -8.07 -15.59
CA PRO A 374 1.06 -8.08 -15.96
C PRO A 374 1.77 -9.44 -15.77
N GLU A 375 1.11 -10.45 -15.19
CA GLU A 375 1.74 -11.72 -14.84
C GLU A 375 2.29 -12.47 -16.06
N ALA A 376 1.66 -12.36 -17.22
CA ALA A 376 2.11 -12.93 -18.48
C ALA A 376 3.49 -12.39 -18.91
N SER A 377 3.68 -11.07 -18.87
CA SER A 377 4.97 -10.45 -19.19
C SER A 377 6.05 -10.79 -18.17
N PHE A 378 5.69 -10.86 -16.89
CA PHE A 378 6.64 -11.25 -15.85
C PHE A 378 7.03 -12.72 -15.98
N ALA A 379 6.11 -13.60 -16.38
CA ALA A 379 6.41 -14.99 -16.71
C ALA A 379 7.43 -15.08 -17.85
N LEU A 380 7.19 -14.37 -18.96
CA LEU A 380 8.09 -14.33 -20.12
C LEU A 380 9.47 -13.79 -19.76
N TYR A 381 9.52 -12.66 -19.07
CA TYR A 381 10.79 -12.01 -18.71
C TYR A 381 11.65 -12.92 -17.82
N ASN A 382 11.04 -13.53 -16.80
CA ASN A 382 11.77 -14.31 -15.79
C ASN A 382 12.10 -15.73 -16.24
N ALA A 383 11.30 -16.34 -17.12
CA ALA A 383 11.61 -17.63 -17.73
C ALA A 383 12.70 -17.54 -18.81
N GLY A 384 12.91 -16.34 -19.39
CA GLY A 384 13.98 -16.10 -20.35
C GLY A 384 13.68 -16.65 -21.75
N THR A 385 14.73 -17.07 -22.47
CA THR A 385 14.66 -17.35 -23.91
C THR A 385 13.89 -18.61 -24.29
N SER A 386 13.65 -19.52 -23.35
CA SER A 386 12.86 -20.72 -23.58
C SER A 386 11.35 -20.46 -23.56
N ALA A 387 10.92 -19.32 -23.02
CA ALA A 387 9.53 -18.95 -22.94
C ALA A 387 9.07 -18.15 -24.17
N HIS A 388 7.85 -18.43 -24.61
CA HIS A 388 7.28 -17.87 -25.82
C HIS A 388 5.86 -17.34 -25.56
N GLU A 389 5.57 -16.13 -26.06
CA GLU A 389 4.19 -15.75 -26.36
C GLU A 389 3.75 -16.56 -27.57
N SER A 390 3.06 -17.67 -27.32
CA SER A 390 2.60 -18.55 -28.39
C SER A 390 1.31 -18.02 -29.00
N LEU A 391 0.28 -17.76 -28.17
CA LEU A 391 -0.99 -17.24 -28.65
C LEU A 391 -1.39 -15.96 -27.91
N SER A 392 -1.45 -14.85 -28.66
CA SER A 392 -2.04 -13.59 -28.20
C SER A 392 -3.52 -13.53 -28.58
N TYR A 393 -4.37 -13.22 -27.61
CA TYR A 393 -5.82 -13.26 -27.81
C TYR A 393 -6.29 -12.13 -28.72
N ARG A 394 -5.58 -11.00 -28.77
CA ARG A 394 -5.81 -9.95 -29.76
C ARG A 394 -5.71 -10.49 -31.18
N LYS A 395 -4.64 -11.22 -31.49
CA LYS A 395 -4.41 -11.78 -32.84
C LYS A 395 -5.48 -12.80 -33.20
N LEU A 396 -5.83 -13.68 -32.26
CA LEU A 396 -6.87 -14.68 -32.46
C LEU A 396 -8.26 -14.04 -32.64
N TRP A 397 -8.57 -13.02 -31.84
CA TRP A 397 -9.85 -12.32 -31.93
C TRP A 397 -10.03 -11.61 -33.27
N ASN A 398 -8.98 -10.99 -33.79
CA ASN A 398 -8.99 -10.33 -35.10
C ASN A 398 -9.24 -11.29 -36.27
N GLN A 399 -9.08 -12.61 -36.09
CA GLN A 399 -9.41 -13.61 -37.11
C GLN A 399 -10.91 -13.96 -37.12
N ILE A 400 -11.62 -13.67 -36.02
CA ILE A 400 -13.03 -14.01 -35.83
C ILE A 400 -13.95 -12.85 -36.24
N ASP A 401 -13.57 -11.62 -35.88
CA ASP A 401 -14.37 -10.44 -36.17
C ASP A 401 -13.52 -9.30 -36.76
N GLU A 402 -13.69 -9.08 -38.06
CA GLU A 402 -13.02 -7.97 -38.78
C GLU A 402 -13.57 -6.59 -38.40
N LYS A 403 -14.78 -6.50 -37.83
CA LYS A 403 -15.43 -5.23 -37.45
C LYS A 403 -15.13 -4.82 -36.01
N ASN A 404 -14.88 -5.78 -35.13
CA ASN A 404 -14.49 -5.52 -33.75
C ASN A 404 -13.23 -6.29 -33.37
N THR A 405 -12.10 -5.59 -33.43
CA THR A 405 -10.75 -6.15 -33.25
C THR A 405 -10.24 -6.09 -31.81
N ARG A 406 -11.11 -5.83 -30.82
CA ARG A 406 -10.68 -5.69 -29.42
C ARG A 406 -11.64 -6.37 -28.45
N LEU A 407 -11.07 -6.91 -27.38
CA LEU A 407 -11.80 -7.57 -26.31
C LEU A 407 -11.84 -6.69 -25.07
N PRO A 408 -13.03 -6.20 -24.64
CA PRO A 408 -13.13 -5.39 -23.44
C PRO A 408 -12.80 -6.25 -22.22
N ASN A 409 -11.88 -5.77 -21.37
CA ASN A 409 -11.45 -6.53 -20.20
C ASN A 409 -11.89 -5.85 -18.91
N ALA A 410 -11.42 -4.63 -18.67
CA ALA A 410 -11.62 -3.92 -17.42
C ALA A 410 -11.64 -2.40 -17.64
N GLY A 411 -12.20 -1.68 -16.68
CA GLY A 411 -12.21 -0.21 -16.70
C GLY A 411 -12.79 0.39 -15.44
N LEU A 412 -13.11 1.68 -15.54
CA LEU A 412 -13.51 2.53 -14.43
C LEU A 412 -14.98 2.35 -14.05
N ILE A 413 -15.20 2.14 -12.76
CA ILE A 413 -16.52 2.05 -12.14
C ILE A 413 -16.60 3.04 -10.98
N PHE A 414 -17.71 3.76 -10.91
CA PHE A 414 -18.07 4.59 -9.78
C PHE A 414 -19.24 3.98 -9.01
N LYS A 415 -19.27 4.22 -7.72
CA LYS A 415 -20.52 4.14 -6.96
C LYS A 415 -21.50 5.18 -7.50
N ASN A 416 -22.75 4.80 -7.71
CA ASN A 416 -23.75 5.67 -8.33
C ASN A 416 -24.01 6.95 -7.49
N ASP A 417 -24.02 6.84 -6.16
CA ASP A 417 -24.15 8.00 -5.27
C ASP A 417 -23.01 9.02 -5.45
N PHE A 418 -21.78 8.55 -5.73
CA PHE A 418 -20.66 9.43 -5.99
C PHE A 418 -20.87 10.25 -7.26
N LEU A 419 -21.34 9.61 -8.34
CA LEU A 419 -21.66 10.30 -9.59
C LEU A 419 -22.74 11.36 -9.42
N LYS A 420 -23.74 11.11 -8.56
CA LYS A 420 -24.84 12.05 -8.30
C LYS A 420 -24.39 13.24 -7.45
N ASN A 421 -23.57 13.00 -6.44
CA ASN A 421 -23.19 14.03 -5.46
C ASN A 421 -21.95 14.82 -5.88
N HIS A 422 -21.07 14.23 -6.70
CA HIS A 422 -19.81 14.83 -7.14
C HIS A 422 -19.56 14.66 -8.65
N PRO A 423 -20.52 15.06 -9.52
CA PRO A 423 -20.42 14.86 -10.97
C PRO A 423 -19.22 15.59 -11.60
N ASP A 424 -18.86 16.75 -11.07
CA ASP A 424 -17.71 17.54 -11.50
C ASP A 424 -16.38 16.84 -11.17
N ILE A 425 -16.28 16.23 -9.99
CA ILE A 425 -15.11 15.43 -9.60
C ILE A 425 -15.02 14.16 -10.43
N ALA A 426 -16.14 13.49 -10.69
CA ALA A 426 -16.16 12.30 -11.54
C ALA A 426 -15.67 12.62 -12.98
N ASN A 427 -16.14 13.71 -13.56
CA ASN A 427 -15.68 14.16 -14.88
C ASN A 427 -14.19 14.54 -14.90
N LEU A 428 -13.71 15.23 -13.86
CA LEU A 428 -12.29 15.52 -13.71
C LEU A 428 -11.47 14.24 -13.61
N PHE A 429 -11.89 13.28 -12.78
CA PHE A 429 -11.22 11.99 -12.63
C PHE A 429 -11.14 11.22 -13.95
N ILE A 430 -12.24 11.17 -14.72
CA ILE A 430 -12.27 10.53 -16.05
C ILE A 430 -11.28 11.22 -17.01
N SER A 431 -11.27 12.56 -17.03
CA SER A 431 -10.33 13.35 -17.85
C SER A 431 -8.87 13.06 -17.48
N GLU A 432 -8.54 13.06 -16.19
CA GLU A 432 -7.18 12.81 -15.70
C GLU A 432 -6.76 11.36 -15.91
N LEU A 433 -7.69 10.40 -15.80
CA LEU A 433 -7.46 9.00 -16.15
C LEU A 433 -7.07 8.87 -17.63
N LYS A 434 -7.82 9.52 -18.53
CA LYS A 434 -7.53 9.52 -19.96
C LYS A 434 -6.14 10.11 -20.26
N LYS A 435 -5.79 11.26 -19.65
CA LYS A 435 -4.46 11.85 -19.76
C LYS A 435 -3.36 10.91 -19.24
N ALA A 436 -3.61 10.20 -18.15
CA ALA A 436 -2.67 9.24 -17.59
C ALA A 436 -2.45 8.02 -18.50
N ILE A 437 -3.52 7.47 -19.09
CA ILE A 437 -3.44 6.40 -20.10
C ILE A 437 -2.62 6.86 -21.30
N ASP A 438 -2.93 8.04 -21.85
CA ASP A 438 -2.20 8.63 -22.99
C ASP A 438 -0.71 8.81 -22.64
N TRP A 439 -0.40 9.27 -21.43
CA TRP A 439 0.98 9.42 -20.98
C TRP A 439 1.70 8.07 -20.83
N VAL A 440 1.09 7.08 -20.16
CA VAL A 440 1.69 5.74 -19.99
C VAL A 440 1.93 5.08 -21.34
N ASN A 441 1.05 5.27 -22.31
CA ASN A 441 1.22 4.76 -23.66
C ASN A 441 2.43 5.37 -24.40
N ASN A 442 2.74 6.63 -24.16
CA ASN A 442 3.83 7.35 -24.81
C ASN A 442 5.15 7.33 -24.03
N ASN A 443 5.16 6.93 -22.75
CA ASN A 443 6.31 7.03 -21.84
C ASN A 443 6.53 5.71 -21.09
N LYS A 444 6.70 4.61 -21.84
CA LYS A 444 6.73 3.24 -21.29
C LYS A 444 7.88 3.01 -20.30
N LYS A 445 9.06 3.58 -20.58
CA LYS A 445 10.24 3.47 -19.72
C LYS A 445 10.06 4.22 -18.41
N GLU A 446 9.57 5.44 -18.49
CA GLU A 446 9.30 6.30 -17.34
C GLU A 446 8.17 5.73 -16.48
N ALA A 447 7.11 5.22 -17.13
CA ALA A 447 6.03 4.52 -16.45
C ALA A 447 6.51 3.23 -15.75
N ALA A 448 7.44 2.50 -16.37
CA ALA A 448 8.07 1.35 -15.73
C ALA A 448 8.88 1.75 -14.50
N MET A 449 9.75 2.75 -14.62
CA MET A 449 10.52 3.29 -13.49
C MET A 449 9.63 3.84 -12.37
N MET A 450 8.44 4.34 -12.69
CA MET A 450 7.50 4.84 -11.69
C MET A 450 6.83 3.73 -10.88
N SER A 451 6.63 2.55 -11.47
CA SER A 451 5.73 1.52 -10.94
C SER A 451 6.39 0.19 -10.57
N TYR A 452 7.68 0.03 -10.87
CA TYR A 452 8.36 -1.28 -10.77
C TYR A 452 8.39 -1.87 -9.36
N ASP A 453 8.56 -1.05 -8.33
CA ASP A 453 8.67 -1.52 -6.95
C ASP A 453 7.33 -2.01 -6.41
N ILE A 454 6.25 -1.25 -6.65
CA ILE A 454 4.88 -1.66 -6.30
C ILE A 454 4.50 -2.93 -7.07
N LEU A 455 4.95 -3.06 -8.32
CA LEU A 455 4.78 -4.27 -9.12
C LEU A 455 5.75 -5.40 -8.74
N ARG A 456 6.71 -5.16 -7.83
CA ARG A 456 7.76 -6.08 -7.36
C ARG A 456 8.50 -6.77 -8.51
N GLN A 457 8.89 -6.00 -9.51
CA GLN A 457 9.60 -6.49 -10.69
C GLN A 457 10.69 -5.51 -11.12
N SER A 458 11.63 -5.96 -11.96
CA SER A 458 12.63 -5.05 -12.53
C SER A 458 11.98 -4.04 -13.49
N PRO A 459 12.54 -2.82 -13.65
CA PRO A 459 12.04 -1.86 -14.62
C PRO A 459 11.93 -2.42 -16.04
N LYS A 460 12.86 -3.28 -16.46
CA LYS A 460 12.81 -3.94 -17.79
C LYS A 460 11.63 -4.91 -17.93
N ALA A 461 11.31 -5.67 -16.88
CA ALA A 461 10.16 -6.56 -16.88
C ALA A 461 8.84 -5.77 -16.95
N VAL A 462 8.78 -4.63 -16.27
CA VAL A 462 7.62 -3.73 -16.27
C VAL A 462 7.49 -3.01 -17.61
N GLU A 463 8.60 -2.59 -18.22
CA GLU A 463 8.61 -2.03 -19.57
C GLU A 463 8.10 -3.05 -20.61
N LEU A 464 8.51 -4.33 -20.51
CA LEU A 464 7.97 -5.41 -21.34
C LEU A 464 6.45 -5.52 -21.19
N PHE A 465 5.97 -5.55 -19.94
CA PHE A 465 4.54 -5.52 -19.63
C PHE A 465 3.84 -4.34 -20.30
N LEU A 466 4.34 -3.12 -20.10
CA LEU A 466 3.72 -1.92 -20.63
C LEU A 466 3.70 -1.89 -22.16
N ASN A 467 4.69 -2.49 -22.83
CA ASN A 467 4.73 -2.63 -24.29
C ASN A 467 3.70 -3.63 -24.84
N ARG A 468 3.24 -4.57 -24.00
CA ARG A 468 2.27 -5.60 -24.37
C ARG A 468 0.84 -5.24 -24.00
N ALA A 469 0.67 -4.53 -22.89
CA ALA A 469 -0.63 -4.09 -22.40
C ALA A 469 -1.32 -3.15 -23.39
N ASN A 470 -2.61 -3.38 -23.62
CA ASN A 470 -3.44 -2.53 -24.48
C ASN A 470 -4.33 -1.61 -23.63
N PHE A 471 -3.86 -0.38 -23.43
CA PHE A 471 -4.60 0.65 -22.70
C PHE A 471 -5.25 1.64 -23.67
N GLU A 472 -6.55 1.81 -23.55
CA GLU A 472 -7.32 2.79 -24.32
C GLU A 472 -8.58 3.13 -23.52
N HIS A 473 -8.77 4.41 -23.22
CA HIS A 473 -9.98 4.87 -22.55
C HIS A 473 -11.13 5.01 -23.54
N VAL A 474 -12.19 4.22 -23.36
CA VAL A 474 -13.40 4.29 -24.19
C VAL A 474 -14.64 4.35 -23.30
N PRO A 475 -15.47 5.41 -23.42
CA PRO A 475 -16.73 5.50 -22.69
C PRO A 475 -17.65 4.32 -23.00
N THR A 476 -18.30 3.74 -21.98
CA THR A 476 -19.07 2.51 -22.18
C THR A 476 -20.30 2.70 -23.06
N LYS A 477 -20.93 3.87 -23.02
CA LYS A 477 -22.01 4.26 -23.94
C LYS A 477 -21.65 4.12 -25.43
N ASP A 478 -20.36 4.25 -25.79
CA ASP A 478 -19.91 4.25 -27.18
C ASP A 478 -19.64 2.83 -27.70
N ILE A 479 -19.64 1.82 -26.82
CA ILE A 479 -19.26 0.42 -27.13
C ILE A 479 -20.26 -0.61 -26.60
N MET A 480 -21.54 -0.24 -26.48
CA MET A 480 -22.58 -1.08 -25.89
C MET A 480 -22.74 -2.44 -26.58
N ASP A 481 -22.62 -2.49 -27.91
CA ASP A 481 -22.72 -3.74 -28.68
C ASP A 481 -21.52 -4.67 -28.41
N GLU A 482 -20.32 -4.10 -28.29
CA GLU A 482 -19.10 -4.83 -27.93
C GLU A 482 -19.23 -5.45 -26.52
N LEU A 483 -19.73 -4.67 -25.56
CA LEU A 483 -19.97 -5.10 -24.19
C LEU A 483 -21.04 -6.19 -24.11
N ALA A 484 -22.16 -6.04 -24.82
CA ALA A 484 -23.23 -7.03 -24.86
C ALA A 484 -22.74 -8.37 -25.40
N ARG A 485 -21.92 -8.35 -26.46
CA ARG A 485 -21.30 -9.56 -27.01
C ARG A 485 -20.33 -10.20 -26.02
N TYR A 486 -19.43 -9.41 -25.43
CA TYR A 486 -18.46 -9.91 -24.45
C TYR A 486 -19.14 -10.57 -23.25
N ILE A 487 -20.18 -9.93 -22.68
CA ILE A 487 -20.93 -10.46 -21.54
C ILE A 487 -21.57 -11.81 -21.88
N LYS A 488 -22.16 -11.96 -23.07
CA LYS A 488 -22.73 -13.24 -23.54
C LYS A 488 -21.68 -14.38 -23.58
N ILE A 489 -20.41 -14.04 -23.80
CA ILE A 489 -19.31 -15.01 -23.79
C ILE A 489 -18.95 -15.42 -22.36
N VAL A 490 -18.77 -14.45 -21.46
CA VAL A 490 -18.20 -14.68 -20.11
C VAL A 490 -19.23 -14.97 -19.02
N ASP A 491 -20.51 -14.70 -19.26
CA ASP A 491 -21.58 -14.99 -18.31
C ASP A 491 -22.83 -15.54 -19.00
N LYS A 492 -22.82 -16.85 -19.28
CA LYS A 492 -23.93 -17.56 -19.95
C LYS A 492 -25.21 -17.69 -19.11
N LYS A 493 -25.12 -17.46 -17.79
CA LYS A 493 -26.25 -17.64 -16.85
C LYS A 493 -26.99 -16.33 -16.62
N VAL A 494 -26.31 -15.20 -16.72
CA VAL A 494 -26.97 -13.92 -16.89
C VAL A 494 -27.51 -13.91 -18.31
N ALA A 495 -28.76 -14.35 -18.49
CA ALA A 495 -29.52 -13.93 -19.65
C ALA A 495 -29.41 -12.40 -19.67
N PHE A 496 -28.64 -11.87 -20.62
CA PHE A 496 -28.46 -10.44 -20.79
C PHE A 496 -29.85 -9.90 -21.09
N ASN A 497 -30.57 -9.51 -20.04
CA ASN A 497 -31.72 -8.66 -20.20
C ASN A 497 -31.08 -7.32 -20.58
N GLU A 498 -30.96 -7.09 -21.88
CA GLU A 498 -30.20 -5.97 -22.44
C GLU A 498 -30.64 -4.65 -21.82
N GLU A 499 -31.94 -4.53 -21.52
CA GLU A 499 -32.50 -3.36 -20.83
C GLU A 499 -32.03 -3.23 -19.38
N LYS A 500 -32.01 -4.33 -18.62
CA LYS A 500 -31.56 -4.30 -17.22
C LYS A 500 -30.07 -3.96 -17.14
N MET A 501 -29.24 -4.52 -18.01
CA MET A 501 -27.79 -4.33 -17.98
C MET A 501 -27.33 -3.00 -18.60
N LYS A 502 -28.13 -2.36 -19.47
CA LYS A 502 -27.90 -0.98 -19.91
C LYS A 502 -27.77 -0.01 -18.73
N GLY A 503 -28.46 -0.29 -17.62
CA GLY A 503 -28.33 0.50 -16.40
C GLY A 503 -26.96 0.44 -15.72
N LEU A 504 -26.07 -0.49 -16.07
CA LEU A 504 -24.70 -0.51 -15.53
C LEU A 504 -23.78 0.48 -16.26
N PHE A 505 -24.01 0.70 -17.56
CA PHE A 505 -23.10 1.41 -18.44
C PHE A 505 -23.55 2.86 -18.65
N LEU A 506 -22.59 3.80 -18.68
CA LEU A 506 -22.83 5.24 -18.81
C LEU A 506 -22.02 5.87 -19.96
#